data_AF-A0A6G3X7Y8-F1
#
_entry.id   AF-A0A6G3X7Y8-F1
#
_cell.length_a   1.000
_cell.length_b   1.000
_cell.length_c   1.000
_cell.angle_alpha   90.00
_cell.angle_beta   90.00
_cell.angle_gamma   90.00
#
_symmetry.space_group_name_H-M   'P 1'
#
loop_
_entity.id
_entity.type
_entity.pdbx_description
1 polymer ?
#
loop_
_entity_poly.entity_id
_entity_poly.type
_entity_poly.pdbx_seq_one_letter_code
_entity_poly.pdbx_strand_id
1 'polypeptide(L)'
;ADGAQRFATELRTAEDRLWIWQLHLRARTYASLGLYGIFYRRGVTTSLTQIKDSRQLDFFPAYDALLDQLRTDRDAETLLPKAVRTYCAMIAFHNEKADDYEPATARKLRAESTAALGR
;
A
#
# COMPACT_ATOMS: atom_id res chain seq x y z
N ALA A 1 -14.61 -14.72 10.89
CA ALA A 1 -13.56 -15.57 11.46
C ALA A 1 -12.26 -14.76 11.52
N ASP A 2 -11.77 -14.57 12.73
CA ASP A 2 -10.60 -13.77 13.10
C ASP A 2 -9.33 -14.23 12.36
N GLY A 3 -8.89 -13.48 11.34
CA GLY A 3 -7.66 -13.77 10.59
C GLY A 3 -7.85 -14.54 9.27
N ALA A 4 -9.08 -14.85 8.85
CA ALA A 4 -9.36 -15.59 7.61
C ALA A 4 -9.39 -14.71 6.34
N GLN A 5 -8.66 -13.59 6.32
CA GLN A 5 -8.60 -12.74 5.14
C GLN A 5 -7.59 -13.26 4.13
N ARG A 6 -8.00 -13.29 2.88
CA ARG A 6 -7.14 -13.61 1.74
C ARG A 6 -6.53 -12.31 1.20
N PHE A 7 -5.36 -12.42 0.57
CA PHE A 7 -4.85 -11.31 -0.23
C PHE A 7 -5.80 -11.03 -1.39
N ALA A 8 -5.94 -9.75 -1.72
CA ALA A 8 -6.55 -9.27 -2.94
C ALA A 8 -5.67 -9.70 -4.12
N THR A 9 -6.05 -10.77 -4.82
CA THR A 9 -5.24 -11.42 -5.86
C THR A 9 -5.04 -10.57 -7.11
N GLU A 10 -5.86 -9.53 -7.27
CA GLU A 10 -5.76 -8.53 -8.33
C GLU A 10 -4.60 -7.54 -8.10
N LEU A 11 -4.13 -7.39 -6.85
CA LEU A 11 -3.02 -6.53 -6.50
C LEU A 11 -1.70 -7.26 -6.71
N ARG A 12 -0.83 -6.69 -7.55
CA ARG A 12 0.51 -7.22 -7.82
C ARG A 12 1.55 -6.67 -6.85
N THR A 13 1.22 -5.60 -6.12
CA THR A 13 1.98 -5.03 -5.01
C THR A 13 1.04 -4.44 -3.96
N ALA A 14 1.55 -4.23 -2.75
CA ALA A 14 0.86 -3.55 -1.64
C ALA A 14 -0.40 -4.28 -1.15
N GLU A 15 -0.61 -5.52 -1.58
CA GLU A 15 -1.62 -6.44 -1.07
C GLU A 15 -1.43 -6.73 0.42
N ASP A 16 -0.17 -6.80 0.85
CA ASP A 16 0.25 -6.95 2.24
C ASP A 16 -0.17 -5.75 3.11
N ARG A 17 -0.03 -4.53 2.58
CA ARG A 17 -0.44 -3.29 3.24
C ARG A 17 -1.95 -3.20 3.39
N LEU A 18 -2.71 -3.52 2.35
CA LEU A 18 -4.17 -3.56 2.45
C LEU A 18 -4.61 -4.63 3.47
N TRP A 19 -4.04 -5.82 3.36
CA TRP A 19 -4.35 -6.95 4.24
C TRP A 19 -4.05 -6.64 5.72
N ILE A 20 -2.90 -6.04 6.03
CA ILE A 20 -2.55 -5.76 7.44
C ILE A 20 -3.48 -4.73 8.08
N TRP A 21 -3.93 -3.72 7.30
CA TRP A 21 -4.95 -2.79 7.76
C TRP A 21 -6.25 -3.52 8.04
N GLN A 22 -6.72 -4.31 7.08
CA GLN A 22 -7.96 -5.04 7.21
C GLN A 22 -7.97 -6.04 8.39
N LEU A 23 -6.81 -6.67 8.66
CA LEU A 23 -6.59 -7.49 9.84
C LEU A 23 -6.79 -6.67 11.11
N HIS A 24 -6.12 -5.53 11.26
CA HIS A 24 -6.16 -4.73 12.50
C HIS A 24 -7.51 -4.04 12.72
N LEU A 25 -8.25 -3.71 11.66
CA LEU A 25 -9.62 -3.20 11.78
C LEU A 25 -10.59 -4.24 12.35
N ARG A 26 -10.32 -5.54 12.14
CA ARG A 26 -11.20 -6.65 12.56
C ARG A 26 -10.69 -7.38 13.80
N ALA A 27 -9.39 -7.29 14.07
CA ALA A 27 -8.77 -7.97 15.19
C ALA A 27 -9.27 -7.35 16.51
N ARG A 28 -9.76 -8.21 17.39
CA ARG A 28 -10.22 -7.80 18.73
C ARG A 28 -9.04 -7.45 19.65
N THR A 29 -7.91 -8.11 19.44
CA THR A 29 -6.66 -7.95 20.20
C THR A 29 -5.48 -8.28 19.29
N TYR A 30 -4.34 -7.65 19.51
CA TYR A 30 -3.08 -7.98 18.84
C TYR A 30 -1.91 -7.85 19.83
N ALA A 31 -0.77 -8.46 19.48
CA ALA A 31 0.47 -8.31 20.24
C ALA A 31 1.59 -7.85 19.29
N SER A 32 2.38 -6.87 19.73
CA SER A 32 3.62 -6.47 19.05
C SER A 32 4.79 -7.03 19.86
N LEU A 33 5.59 -7.90 19.25
CA LEU A 33 6.68 -8.61 19.92
C LEU A 33 8.03 -8.15 19.34
N GLY A 34 8.98 -7.80 20.21
CA GLY A 34 10.35 -7.44 19.84
C GLY A 34 11.26 -8.66 19.63
N LEU A 35 10.86 -9.60 18.78
CA LEU A 35 11.63 -10.84 18.54
C LEU A 35 12.87 -10.58 17.69
N TYR A 36 14.02 -11.11 18.12
CA TYR A 36 15.23 -11.20 17.30
C TYR A 36 15.17 -12.49 16.48
N GLY A 37 15.00 -12.38 15.16
CA GLY A 37 14.92 -13.56 14.28
C GLY A 37 14.15 -13.39 12.97
N ILE A 38 13.47 -12.25 12.78
CA ILE A 38 12.79 -11.92 11.53
C ILE A 38 13.70 -11.00 10.70
N PHE A 39 14.10 -11.46 9.52
CA PHE A 39 15.01 -10.74 8.64
C PHE A 39 14.32 -10.37 7.33
N TYR A 40 14.35 -9.09 6.97
CA TYR A 40 13.88 -8.61 5.67
C TYR A 40 15.00 -8.76 4.63
N ARG A 41 14.76 -9.58 3.59
CA ARG A 41 15.73 -9.79 2.51
C ARG A 41 15.73 -8.58 1.57
N ARG A 42 16.90 -8.01 1.31
CA ARG A 42 17.10 -6.88 0.38
C ARG A 42 18.00 -7.27 -0.78
N GLY A 43 17.92 -6.53 -1.89
CA GLY A 43 18.82 -6.69 -3.03
C GLY A 43 18.62 -7.94 -3.88
N VAL A 44 17.45 -8.58 -3.80
CA VAL A 44 17.12 -9.73 -4.66
C VAL A 44 16.74 -9.17 -6.03
N THR A 45 17.53 -9.46 -7.06
CA THR A 45 17.36 -8.89 -8.41
C THR A 45 16.01 -9.22 -9.05
N THR A 46 15.38 -10.32 -8.63
CA THR A 46 14.04 -10.74 -9.08
C THR A 46 12.90 -10.20 -8.21
N SER A 47 13.18 -9.41 -7.17
CA SER A 47 12.11 -8.86 -6.33
C SER A 47 11.34 -7.78 -7.06
N LEU A 48 10.05 -7.68 -6.75
CA LEU A 48 9.17 -6.67 -7.35
C LEU A 48 9.70 -5.25 -7.18
N THR A 49 10.43 -4.95 -6.10
CA THR A 49 11.08 -3.65 -5.86
C THR A 49 12.18 -3.29 -6.87
N GLN A 50 12.76 -4.29 -7.55
CA GLN A 50 13.75 -4.10 -8.62
C GLN A 50 13.10 -3.98 -10.00
N ILE A 51 11.83 -4.39 -10.12
CA ILE A 51 11.07 -4.33 -11.37
C ILE A 51 10.39 -2.96 -11.48
N LYS A 52 10.84 -2.12 -12.40
CA LYS A 52 10.36 -0.73 -12.58
C LYS A 52 9.25 -0.60 -13.63
N ASP A 53 8.23 -1.45 -13.53
CA ASP A 53 7.09 -1.45 -14.45
C ASP A 53 5.76 -1.15 -13.74
N SER A 54 4.67 -1.18 -14.51
CA SER A 54 3.32 -0.86 -14.05
C SER A 54 2.81 -1.67 -12.86
N ARG A 55 3.41 -2.84 -12.56
CA ARG A 55 3.03 -3.67 -11.40
C ARG A 55 3.31 -2.97 -10.08
N GLN A 56 4.30 -2.09 -10.03
CA GLN A 56 4.58 -1.30 -8.83
C GLN A 56 3.53 -0.22 -8.54
N LEU A 57 2.59 0.03 -9.47
CA LEU A 57 1.57 1.07 -9.29
C LEU A 57 0.31 0.56 -8.58
N ASP A 58 0.20 -0.72 -8.23
CA ASP A 58 -1.01 -1.24 -7.55
C ASP A 58 -1.14 -0.75 -6.10
N PHE A 59 -0.19 0.04 -5.60
CA PHE A 59 -0.42 0.79 -4.37
C PHE A 59 -1.56 1.80 -4.52
N PHE A 60 -1.84 2.33 -5.73
CA PHE A 60 -3.01 3.20 -5.95
C PHE A 60 -4.33 2.47 -5.61
N PRO A 61 -4.71 1.39 -6.33
CA PRO A 61 -5.93 0.66 -6.00
C PRO A 61 -5.93 0.06 -4.59
N ALA A 62 -4.77 -0.33 -4.05
CA ALA A 62 -4.68 -0.81 -2.66
C ALA A 62 -5.08 0.28 -1.64
N TYR A 63 -4.58 1.51 -1.81
CA TYR A 63 -4.92 2.62 -0.92
C TYR A 63 -6.31 3.18 -1.19
N ASP A 64 -6.78 3.20 -2.43
CA ASP A 64 -8.15 3.59 -2.74
C ASP A 64 -9.15 2.66 -2.05
N ALA A 65 -8.94 1.33 -2.14
CA ALA A 65 -9.76 0.34 -1.44
C ALA A 65 -9.68 0.48 0.10
N LEU A 66 -8.51 0.83 0.65
CA LEU A 66 -8.36 1.12 2.08
C LEU A 66 -9.16 2.35 2.49
N LEU A 67 -9.06 3.45 1.75
CA LEU A 67 -9.75 4.69 2.06
C LEU A 67 -11.28 4.53 1.99
N ASP A 68 -11.78 3.77 1.01
CA ASP A 68 -13.20 3.46 0.91
C ASP A 68 -13.71 2.66 2.11
N GLN A 69 -12.93 1.70 2.61
CA GLN A 69 -13.28 0.97 3.84
C GLN A 69 -13.27 1.91 5.06
N LEU A 70 -12.22 2.72 5.21
CA LEU A 70 -12.08 3.62 6.36
C LEU A 70 -13.14 4.71 6.41
N ARG A 71 -13.65 5.18 5.27
CA ARG A 71 -14.74 6.17 5.20
C ARG A 71 -16.02 5.69 5.91
N THR A 72 -16.22 4.38 5.99
CA THR A 72 -17.39 3.76 6.64
C THR A 72 -17.08 3.16 8.01
N ASP A 73 -15.82 3.26 8.46
CA ASP A 73 -15.39 2.70 9.74
C ASP A 73 -15.81 3.61 10.90
N ARG A 74 -16.12 3.01 12.05
CA ARG A 74 -16.52 3.77 13.25
C ARG A 74 -15.43 4.70 13.77
N ASP A 75 -14.16 4.36 13.51
CA ASP A 75 -12.97 5.09 13.97
C ASP A 75 -12.36 5.95 12.84
N ALA A 76 -13.14 6.25 11.79
CA ALA A 76 -12.72 6.96 10.57
C ALA A 76 -11.93 8.24 10.84
N GLU A 77 -12.43 9.10 11.73
CA GLU A 77 -11.79 10.40 12.04
C GLU A 77 -10.34 10.25 12.53
N THR A 78 -10.05 9.17 13.24
CA THR A 78 -8.69 8.87 13.74
C THR A 78 -7.85 8.16 12.69
N LEU A 79 -8.44 7.26 11.90
CA LEU A 79 -7.71 6.37 11.01
C LEU A 79 -7.43 6.96 9.63
N LEU A 80 -8.35 7.77 9.09
CA LEU A 80 -8.19 8.39 7.77
C LEU A 80 -6.93 9.27 7.67
N PRO A 81 -6.61 10.16 8.63
CA PRO A 81 -5.38 10.96 8.54
C PRO A 81 -4.11 10.11 8.47
N LYS A 82 -4.07 8.99 9.21
CA LYS A 82 -2.95 8.04 9.18
C LYS A 82 -2.84 7.36 7.81
N ALA A 83 -3.96 6.90 7.24
CA ALA A 83 -3.98 6.27 5.93
C ALA A 83 -3.57 7.25 4.82
N VAL A 84 -4.17 8.45 4.80
CA VAL A 84 -3.85 9.52 3.83
C VAL A 84 -2.38 9.92 3.90
N ARG A 85 -1.84 10.18 5.10
CA ARG A 85 -0.41 10.49 5.25
C ARG A 85 0.48 9.40 4.67
N THR A 86 0.13 8.14 4.89
CA THR A 86 0.92 7.02 4.37
C THR A 86 0.79 6.91 2.84
N TYR A 87 -0.39 7.18 2.28
CA TYR A 87 -0.61 7.21 0.84
C TYR A 87 0.22 8.31 0.16
N CYS A 88 0.19 9.53 0.71
CA CYS A 88 1.02 10.64 0.22
C CYS A 88 2.51 10.31 0.26
N ALA A 89 2.98 9.63 1.32
CA ALA A 89 4.36 9.19 1.42
C ALA A 89 4.73 8.16 0.32
N MET A 90 3.82 7.24 -0.02
CA MET A 90 4.01 6.31 -1.14
C MET A 90 4.05 7.04 -2.48
N ILE A 91 3.11 7.95 -2.72
CA ILE A 91 3.07 8.79 -3.92
C ILE A 91 4.39 9.55 -4.09
N ALA A 92 4.87 10.22 -3.04
CA ALA A 92 6.14 10.94 -3.05
C ALA A 92 7.32 9.99 -3.35
N PHE A 93 7.41 8.87 -2.63
CA PHE A 93 8.48 7.89 -2.80
C PHE A 93 8.60 7.36 -4.23
N HIS A 94 7.46 7.10 -4.89
CA HIS A 94 7.43 6.63 -6.27
C HIS A 94 7.73 7.75 -7.26
N ASN A 95 7.23 8.97 -7.04
CA ASN A 95 7.52 10.12 -7.92
C ASN A 95 8.99 10.55 -7.88
N GLU A 96 9.66 10.45 -6.72
CA GLU A 96 11.12 10.65 -6.60
C GLU A 96 11.93 9.70 -7.50
N LYS A 97 11.36 8.56 -7.86
CA LYS A 97 11.99 7.51 -8.69
C LYS A 97 11.34 7.42 -10.07
N ALA A 98 10.56 8.43 -10.47
CA ALA A 98 9.80 8.40 -11.71
C ALA A 98 10.67 8.11 -12.94
N ASP A 99 11.92 8.60 -12.94
CA ASP A 99 12.85 8.46 -14.06
C ASP A 99 13.44 7.04 -14.17
N ASP A 100 13.31 6.21 -13.13
CA ASP A 100 13.69 4.79 -13.19
C ASP A 100 12.63 3.93 -13.93
N TYR A 101 11.42 4.45 -14.11
CA TYR A 101 10.33 3.71 -14.75
C TYR A 101 10.39 3.81 -16.26
N GLU A 102 9.80 2.82 -16.93
CA GLU A 102 9.48 2.97 -18.35
C GLU A 102 8.64 4.23 -18.60
N PRO A 103 8.86 4.98 -19.69
CA PRO A 103 8.22 6.28 -19.92
C PRO A 103 6.68 6.25 -19.84
N ALA A 104 6.05 5.16 -20.29
CA ALA A 104 4.60 4.99 -20.18
C ALA A 104 4.15 4.83 -18.72
N THR A 105 4.90 4.07 -17.92
CA THR A 105 4.64 3.88 -16.49
C THR A 105 4.87 5.16 -15.71
N ALA A 106 5.92 5.94 -16.01
CA ALA A 106 6.17 7.23 -15.38
C ALA A 106 5.03 8.24 -15.64
N ARG A 107 4.49 8.28 -16.88
CA ARG A 107 3.31 9.09 -17.20
C ARG A 107 2.08 8.65 -16.42
N LYS A 108 1.84 7.33 -16.34
CA LYS A 108 0.73 6.77 -15.56
C LYS A 108 0.87 7.12 -14.07
N LEU A 109 2.06 6.93 -13.49
CA LEU A 109 2.35 7.30 -12.10
C LEU A 109 1.96 8.76 -11.81
N ARG A 110 2.39 9.70 -12.66
CA ARG A 110 2.08 11.13 -12.47
C ARG A 110 0.57 11.40 -12.58
N ALA A 111 -0.10 10.83 -13.57
CA ALA A 111 -1.55 10.99 -13.74
C ALA A 111 -2.35 10.44 -12.56
N GLU A 112 -2.05 9.22 -12.12
CA GLU A 112 -2.70 8.60 -10.96
C GLU A 112 -2.38 9.34 -9.66
N SER A 113 -1.16 9.88 -9.51
CA SER A 113 -0.78 10.71 -8.36
C SER A 113 -1.64 11.97 -8.27
N THR A 114 -1.82 12.69 -9.39
CA THR A 114 -2.68 13.88 -9.43
C THR A 114 -4.13 13.52 -9.13
N ALA A 115 -4.64 12.42 -9.72
CA ALA A 115 -5.99 11.95 -9.46
C ALA A 115 -6.19 11.60 -7.96
N ALA A 116 -5.24 10.89 -7.35
CA ALA A 116 -5.31 10.48 -5.94
C ALA A 116 -5.31 11.68 -4.98
N LEU A 117 -4.54 12.73 -5.28
CA LEU A 117 -4.48 13.94 -4.46
C LEU A 117 -5.70 14.85 -4.61
N GLY A 118 -6.50 14.66 -5.65
CA GLY A 118 -7.74 15.41 -5.90
C GLY A 118 -9.02 14.75 -5.37
N ARG A 119 -8.91 13.58 -4.72
CA ARG A 119 -10.03 12.80 -4.18
C ARG A 119 -10.43 13.19 -2.76
#